data_AF-A0A8H9T933-F1
#
_entry.id   AF-A0A8H9T933-F1
#
_cell.length_a   1.000
_cell.length_b   1.000
_cell.length_c   1.000
_cell.angle_alpha   90.00
_cell.angle_beta   90.00
_cell.angle_gamma   90.00
#
_symmetry.space_group_name_H-M   'P 1'
#
loop_
_entity.id
_entity.type
_entity.pdbx_description
1 polymer ?
#
loop_
_entity_poly.entity_id
_entity_poly.type
_entity_poly.pdbx_seq_one_letter_code
_entity_poly.pdbx_strand_id
1 'polypeptide(L)'
;MLLFNTSESFPHFAQTIRCPHCQSDAYNLVNKSRYLRFSILPMLALKLNYKRECYQCGKNEPVKITQLPLIEKLSLPKYFIGAFLLLWIITFFYQQHLDNEAQKQNYLSTPKLYDTYLVQADKFTHEPWTLTNLKIAQVISFDAQFTTFQVSNYSYKRNNSVTLAMRTSQLVQNNYFSTNSITLPRNEIKRLYNDEVIYDVLRPYANSLYGGFVMFPPKPKPLYKGLKLDKNNQQGIIYFKDGLFVEAFDSFKLAAEAGSQWGQLNLAQMYRDGEGIAQNHQQAIYWYKRAIEQKNTKAQFELESLC
;
A
#
# COMPACT_ATOMS: atom_id res chain seq x y z
N MET A 1 5.07 24.56 -9.42
CA MET A 1 5.77 25.78 -8.96
C MET A 1 5.72 25.80 -7.45
N LEU A 2 6.81 25.43 -6.76
CA LEU A 2 6.87 25.42 -5.30
C LEU A 2 6.99 26.88 -4.82
N LEU A 3 5.93 27.43 -4.23
CA LEU A 3 5.92 28.81 -3.73
C LEU A 3 6.59 28.85 -2.35
N PHE A 4 7.91 28.99 -2.36
CA PHE A 4 8.69 29.28 -1.17
C PHE A 4 8.62 30.77 -0.86
N ASN A 5 8.10 31.12 0.31
CA ASN A 5 8.02 32.51 0.77
C ASN A 5 8.66 32.64 2.16
N THR A 6 9.02 33.86 2.55
CA THR A 6 9.46 34.18 3.91
C THR A 6 8.30 34.81 4.69
N SER A 7 8.22 34.57 6.00
CA SER A 7 7.28 35.29 6.89
C SER A 7 7.92 35.61 8.23
N GLU A 8 7.39 36.66 8.88
CA GLU A 8 7.72 37.00 10.27
C GLU A 8 6.83 36.21 11.23
N SER A 9 7.33 35.94 12.43
CA SER A 9 6.61 35.18 13.46
C SER A 9 6.10 36.07 14.58
N PHE A 10 4.88 35.87 15.04
CA PHE A 10 4.37 36.58 16.20
C PHE A 10 4.88 35.95 17.51
N PRO A 11 5.40 36.73 18.47
CA PRO A 11 5.73 36.22 19.81
C PRO A 11 4.44 35.82 20.53
N HIS A 12 4.48 34.75 21.32
CA HIS A 12 3.27 34.25 22.00
C HIS A 12 3.15 34.68 23.46
N PHE A 13 4.22 35.17 24.10
CA PHE A 13 4.17 35.51 25.52
C PHE A 13 5.03 36.74 25.88
N ALA A 14 4.38 37.74 26.48
CA ALA A 14 5.04 38.91 27.07
C ALA A 14 5.33 38.64 28.55
N GLN A 15 6.57 38.28 28.89
CA GLN A 15 7.05 38.52 30.25
C GLN A 15 7.32 40.01 30.40
N THR A 16 6.59 40.66 31.31
CA THR A 16 6.74 42.07 31.65
C THR A 16 8.06 42.29 32.37
N ILE A 17 9.05 42.76 31.61
CA ILE A 17 10.32 43.27 32.12
C ILE A 17 10.30 44.78 31.89
N ARG A 18 10.74 45.58 32.87
CA ARG A 18 10.82 47.03 32.71
C ARG A 18 11.93 47.43 31.75
N CYS A 19 11.66 48.45 30.94
CA CYS A 19 12.67 49.03 30.06
C CYS A 19 13.85 49.56 30.88
N PRO A 20 15.11 49.16 30.60
CA PRO A 20 16.28 49.65 31.33
C PRO A 20 16.55 51.15 31.12
N HIS A 21 15.88 51.80 30.17
CA HIS A 21 16.09 53.22 29.84
C HIS A 21 14.98 54.14 30.37
N CYS A 22 13.70 53.82 30.14
CA CYS A 22 12.58 54.67 30.56
C CYS A 22 11.69 54.05 31.67
N GLN A 23 12.07 52.88 32.21
CA GLN A 23 11.36 52.14 33.25
C GLN A 23 9.90 51.74 32.93
N SER A 24 9.42 52.02 31.72
CA SER A 24 8.10 51.60 31.24
C SER A 24 8.00 50.08 31.16
N ASP A 25 6.82 49.55 31.47
CA ASP A 25 6.48 48.13 31.29
C ASP A 25 6.25 47.76 29.82
N ALA A 26 6.29 48.74 28.90
CA ALA A 26 6.13 48.54 27.46
C ALA A 26 7.38 47.98 26.75
N TYR A 27 8.15 47.10 27.40
CA TYR A 27 9.40 46.50 26.88
C TYR A 27 9.23 45.01 26.56
N ASN A 28 8.80 44.77 25.32
CA ASN A 28 8.27 43.48 24.90
C ASN A 28 9.30 42.67 24.10
N LEU A 29 9.23 41.34 24.24
CA LEU A 29 9.98 40.42 23.38
C LEU A 29 9.29 40.32 22.02
N VAL A 30 10.01 40.64 20.96
CA VAL A 30 9.55 40.60 19.58
C VAL A 30 10.38 39.59 18.78
N ASN A 31 9.69 38.77 17.99
CA ASN A 31 10.31 37.72 17.18
C ASN A 31 10.30 38.10 15.69
N LYS A 32 11.35 38.76 15.20
CA LYS A 32 11.50 39.10 13.77
C LYS A 32 12.27 38.03 13.00
N SER A 33 12.10 36.76 13.38
CA SER A 33 12.76 35.62 12.73
C SER A 33 12.22 35.41 11.32
N ARG A 34 13.12 35.03 10.41
CA ARG A 34 12.78 34.66 9.03
C ARG A 34 12.94 33.16 8.87
N TYR A 35 11.93 32.54 8.27
CA TYR A 35 11.93 31.13 7.95
C TYR A 35 11.43 30.92 6.54
N LEU A 36 11.94 29.87 5.92
CA LEU A 36 11.42 29.31 4.69
C LEU A 36 10.13 28.57 5.02
N ARG A 37 9.05 28.83 4.29
CA ARG A 37 7.81 28.04 4.40
C ARG A 37 7.38 27.51 3.04
N PHE A 38 6.73 26.34 3.05
CA PHE A 38 5.99 25.81 1.93
C PHE A 38 4.50 25.93 2.24
N SER A 39 3.79 26.81 1.52
CA SER A 39 2.43 27.22 1.90
C SER A 39 2.42 27.76 3.34
N ILE A 40 1.66 27.15 4.26
CA ILE A 40 1.60 27.51 5.68
C ILE A 40 2.63 26.76 6.55
N LEU A 41 3.31 25.75 6.00
CA LEU A 41 4.22 24.88 6.76
C LEU A 41 5.62 25.48 6.80
N PRO A 42 6.14 25.85 7.99
CA PRO A 42 7.55 26.25 8.12
C PRO A 42 8.48 25.07 7.85
N MET A 43 9.45 25.30 6.97
CA MET A 43 10.42 24.31 6.51
C MET A 43 11.71 24.41 7.31
N LEU A 44 12.27 25.62 7.38
CA LEU A 44 13.59 25.86 7.96
C LEU A 44 13.69 27.30 8.45
N ALA A 45 14.21 27.51 9.65
CA ALA A 45 14.60 28.85 10.09
C ALA A 45 15.85 29.32 9.32
N LEU A 46 15.73 30.40 8.56
CA LEU A 46 16.86 31.02 7.86
C LEU A 46 17.66 31.92 8.81
N LYS A 47 16.95 32.68 9.65
CA LYS A 47 17.54 33.55 10.66
C LYS A 47 16.61 33.68 11.85
N LEU A 48 17.06 33.21 13.01
CA LEU A 48 16.40 33.48 14.28
C LEU A 48 16.81 34.86 14.79
N ASN A 49 15.83 35.75 14.99
CA ASN A 49 16.08 37.15 15.32
C ASN A 49 15.08 37.61 16.38
N TYR A 50 15.47 37.41 17.63
CA TYR A 50 14.72 37.86 18.79
C TYR A 50 15.30 39.17 19.29
N LYS A 51 14.44 40.14 19.58
CA LYS A 51 14.82 41.42 20.14
C LYS A 51 13.82 41.81 21.21
N ARG A 52 14.24 42.59 22.19
CA ARG A 52 13.30 43.34 23.02
C ARG A 52 13.19 44.75 22.49
N GLU A 53 11.97 45.25 22.41
CA GLU A 53 11.63 46.56 21.87
C GLU A 53 10.74 47.30 22.87
N CYS A 54 11.13 48.53 23.23
CA CYS A 54 10.34 49.40 24.09
C CYS A 54 9.49 50.36 23.25
N TYR A 55 8.17 50.23 23.31
CA TYR A 55 7.27 51.09 22.52
C TYR A 55 7.20 52.54 23.03
N GLN A 56 7.63 52.81 24.26
CA GLN A 56 7.59 54.15 24.85
C GLN A 56 8.80 55.01 24.47
N CYS A 57 10.00 54.42 24.40
CA CYS A 57 11.26 55.15 24.14
C CYS A 57 12.04 54.67 22.92
N GLY A 58 11.54 53.67 22.19
CA GLY A 58 12.16 53.13 20.98
C GLY A 58 13.41 52.27 21.22
N LYS A 59 13.85 52.08 22.47
CA LYS A 59 15.02 51.25 22.77
C LYS A 59 14.83 49.81 22.28
N ASN A 60 15.83 49.29 21.57
CA ASN A 60 15.83 47.90 21.11
C ASN A 60 17.16 47.20 21.43
N GLU A 61 17.06 45.92 21.85
CA GLU A 61 18.22 45.11 22.24
C GLU A 61 18.07 43.66 21.72
N PRO A 62 19.11 43.05 21.13
CA PRO A 62 19.05 41.67 20.68
C PRO A 62 19.00 40.69 21.86
N VAL A 63 18.21 39.62 21.73
CA VAL A 63 18.09 38.56 22.73
C VAL A 63 18.68 37.28 22.18
N LYS A 64 19.63 36.69 22.91
CA LYS A 64 20.19 35.38 22.55
C LYS A 64 19.17 34.28 22.83
N ILE A 65 19.19 33.20 22.03
CA ILE A 65 18.28 32.05 22.20
C ILE A 65 18.37 31.46 23.62
N THR A 66 19.56 31.44 24.23
CA THR A 66 19.78 30.94 25.59
C THR A 66 19.05 31.76 26.66
N GLN A 67 18.76 33.03 26.39
CA GLN A 67 18.06 33.97 27.29
C GLN A 67 16.55 34.01 27.03
N LEU A 68 16.04 33.22 26.07
CA LEU A 68 14.60 33.15 25.81
C LEU A 68 13.85 32.43 26.94
N PRO A 69 12.59 32.82 27.19
CA PRO A 69 11.68 32.06 28.05
C PRO A 69 11.57 30.60 27.59
N LEU A 70 11.32 29.69 28.54
CA LEU A 70 11.24 28.25 28.27
C LEU A 70 10.21 27.91 27.18
N ILE A 71 9.03 28.53 27.22
CA ILE A 71 7.96 28.30 26.24
C ILE A 71 8.39 28.71 24.83
N GLU A 72 9.11 29.83 24.68
CA GLU A 72 9.61 30.28 23.38
C GLU A 72 10.67 29.31 22.84
N LYS A 73 11.56 28.79 23.70
CA LYS A 73 12.53 27.74 23.32
C LYS A 73 11.83 26.46 22.86
N LEU A 74 10.81 26.02 23.58
CA LEU A 74 10.00 24.84 23.22
C LEU A 74 9.22 25.04 21.92
N SER A 75 8.99 26.29 21.50
CA SER A 75 8.34 26.58 20.22
C SER A 75 9.29 26.54 19.02
N LEU A 76 10.62 26.56 19.22
CA LEU A 76 11.60 26.56 18.12
C LEU A 76 11.49 25.37 17.15
N PRO A 77 11.18 24.13 17.58
CA PRO A 77 10.99 23.00 16.68
C PRO A 77 9.89 23.25 15.63
N LYS A 78 8.93 24.14 15.91
CA LYS A 78 7.86 24.46 14.96
C LYS A 78 8.42 24.96 13.63
N TYR A 79 9.59 25.62 13.62
CA TYR A 79 10.21 26.13 12.40
C TYR A 79 10.80 25.04 11.48
N PHE A 80 10.87 23.79 11.95
CA PHE A 80 11.49 22.66 11.25
C PHE A 80 10.51 21.53 10.93
N ILE A 81 9.22 21.66 11.29
CA ILE A 81 8.20 20.63 11.07
C ILE A 81 8.15 20.19 9.61
N GLY A 82 8.22 21.14 8.66
CA GLY A 82 8.20 20.85 7.24
C GLY A 82 9.43 20.07 6.77
N ALA A 83 10.62 20.33 7.33
CA ALA A 83 11.82 19.55 7.00
C ALA A 83 11.72 18.10 7.50
N PHE A 84 11.21 17.89 8.72
CA PHE A 84 10.96 16.54 9.23
C PHE A 84 9.93 15.78 8.38
N LEU A 85 8.84 16.45 7.99
CA LEU A 85 7.83 15.84 7.11
C LEU A 85 8.40 15.48 5.75
N LEU A 86 9.22 16.34 5.14
CA LEU A 86 9.87 16.02 3.86
C LEU A 86 10.83 14.85 3.98
N LEU A 87 11.68 14.84 5.03
CA LEU A 87 12.58 13.74 5.27
C LEU A 87 11.80 12.43 5.43
N TRP A 88 10.72 12.45 6.22
CA TRP A 88 9.85 11.30 6.40
C TRP A 88 9.24 10.82 5.07
N ILE A 89 8.70 11.73 4.25
CA ILE A 89 8.14 11.41 2.93
C ILE A 89 9.21 10.78 2.01
N ILE A 90 10.41 11.35 1.96
CA ILE A 90 11.52 10.83 1.15
C ILE A 90 11.88 9.42 1.63
N THR A 91 12.04 9.22 2.94
CA THR A 91 12.36 7.91 3.50
C THR A 91 11.24 6.90 3.26
N PHE A 92 9.97 7.32 3.33
CA PHE A 92 8.82 6.48 3.06
C PHE A 92 8.81 5.99 1.60
N PHE A 93 8.96 6.90 0.64
CA PHE A 93 9.01 6.53 -0.78
C PHE A 93 10.24 5.71 -1.13
N TYR A 94 11.39 6.00 -0.50
CA TYR A 94 12.60 5.21 -0.68
C TYR A 94 12.42 3.79 -0.15
N GLN A 95 11.85 3.63 1.05
CA GLN A 95 11.55 2.31 1.61
C GLN A 95 10.55 1.55 0.72
N GLN A 96 9.49 2.22 0.27
CA GLN A 96 8.51 1.62 -0.65
C GLN A 96 9.16 1.14 -1.96
N HIS A 97 10.12 1.90 -2.51
CA HIS A 97 10.87 1.48 -3.69
C HIS A 97 11.71 0.23 -3.42
N LEU A 98 12.42 0.19 -2.29
CA LEU A 98 13.20 -0.99 -1.88
C LEU A 98 12.31 -2.23 -1.71
N ASP A 99 11.16 -2.08 -1.06
CA ASP A 99 10.20 -3.18 -0.84
C ASP A 99 9.64 -3.70 -2.18
N ASN A 100 9.32 -2.80 -3.12
CA ASN A 100 8.87 -3.17 -4.46
C ASN A 100 9.94 -3.94 -5.25
N GLU A 101 11.20 -3.50 -5.20
CA GLU A 101 12.30 -4.22 -5.88
C GLU A 101 12.55 -5.58 -5.23
N ALA A 102 12.50 -5.67 -3.89
CA ALA A 102 12.60 -6.95 -3.19
C ALA A 102 11.46 -7.92 -3.59
N GLN A 103 10.25 -7.39 -3.76
CA GLN A 103 9.09 -8.17 -4.22
C GLN A 103 9.28 -8.69 -5.66
N LYS A 104 9.79 -7.87 -6.59
CA LYS A 104 10.09 -8.31 -7.96
C LYS A 104 11.18 -9.39 -7.98
N GLN A 105 12.22 -9.24 -7.17
CA GLN A 105 13.24 -10.26 -7.01
C GLN A 105 12.65 -11.58 -6.47
N ASN A 106 11.70 -11.49 -5.53
CA ASN A 106 10.98 -12.66 -5.05
C ASN A 106 10.17 -13.35 -6.16
N TYR A 107 9.54 -12.60 -7.07
CA TYR A 107 8.82 -13.18 -8.21
C TYR A 107 9.75 -13.93 -9.17
N LEU A 108 10.93 -13.38 -9.44
CA LEU A 108 11.97 -14.04 -10.24
C LEU A 108 12.48 -15.33 -9.58
N SER A 109 12.69 -15.31 -8.26
CA SER A 109 13.19 -16.45 -7.50
C SER A 109 12.13 -17.50 -7.17
N THR A 110 10.84 -17.16 -7.22
CA THR A 110 9.73 -18.08 -6.90
C THR A 110 8.59 -17.92 -7.92
N PRO A 111 8.79 -18.31 -9.20
CA PRO A 111 7.78 -18.12 -10.22
C PRO A 111 6.49 -18.86 -9.86
N LYS A 112 5.36 -18.28 -10.27
CA LYS A 112 4.04 -18.88 -10.20
C LYS A 112 3.38 -18.84 -11.58
N LEU A 113 2.40 -19.71 -11.78
CA LEU A 113 1.58 -19.67 -12.97
C LEU A 113 0.94 -18.29 -13.12
N TYR A 114 0.90 -17.81 -14.35
CA TYR A 114 0.37 -16.50 -14.73
C TYR A 114 1.17 -15.28 -14.28
N ASP A 115 2.33 -15.46 -13.63
CA ASP A 115 3.27 -14.36 -13.46
C ASP A 115 3.57 -13.73 -14.83
N THR A 116 3.55 -12.41 -14.86
CA THR A 116 3.51 -11.61 -16.08
C THR A 116 4.78 -10.77 -16.15
N TYR A 117 5.53 -10.95 -17.21
CA TYR A 117 6.83 -10.36 -17.45
C TYR A 117 6.69 -9.38 -18.62
N LEU A 118 7.17 -8.16 -18.41
CA LEU A 118 7.14 -7.12 -19.41
C LEU A 118 8.49 -7.08 -20.10
N VAL A 119 8.51 -7.34 -21.40
CA VAL A 119 9.74 -7.71 -22.11
C VAL A 119 9.94 -6.89 -23.38
N GLN A 120 11.21 -6.66 -23.75
CA GLN A 120 11.62 -6.21 -25.07
C GLN A 120 11.65 -7.41 -26.02
N ALA A 121 10.78 -7.45 -27.03
CA ALA A 121 10.57 -8.60 -27.90
C ALA A 121 11.82 -8.95 -28.71
N ASP A 122 12.52 -7.95 -29.24
CA ASP A 122 13.76 -8.16 -29.99
C ASP A 122 14.82 -8.99 -29.26
N LYS A 123 14.96 -8.80 -27.95
CA LYS A 123 15.96 -9.50 -27.14
C LYS A 123 15.39 -10.73 -26.43
N PHE A 124 14.09 -10.73 -26.12
CA PHE A 124 13.44 -11.82 -25.39
C PHE A 124 12.96 -12.95 -26.33
N THR A 125 12.39 -12.60 -27.48
CA THR A 125 11.86 -13.55 -28.48
C THR A 125 12.67 -13.60 -29.77
N HIS A 126 13.73 -12.81 -29.89
CA HIS A 126 14.55 -12.68 -31.11
C HIS A 126 13.76 -12.18 -32.33
N GLU A 127 12.67 -11.45 -32.10
CA GLU A 127 11.91 -10.80 -33.16
C GLU A 127 12.67 -9.59 -33.73
N PRO A 128 12.43 -9.16 -34.97
CA PRO A 128 12.99 -7.91 -35.47
C PRO A 128 12.52 -6.72 -34.62
N TRP A 129 13.44 -5.82 -34.28
CA TRP A 129 13.08 -4.62 -33.51
C TRP A 129 12.07 -3.74 -34.26
N THR A 130 11.07 -3.21 -33.54
CA THR A 130 10.07 -2.28 -34.08
C THR A 130 9.79 -1.10 -33.13
N LEU A 131 9.05 -0.08 -33.58
CA LEU A 131 8.66 1.06 -32.73
C LEU A 131 7.73 0.66 -31.55
N THR A 132 7.06 -0.49 -31.65
CA THR A 132 6.27 -1.12 -30.60
C THR A 132 6.93 -2.44 -30.19
N ASN A 133 8.14 -2.36 -29.64
CA ASN A 133 8.94 -3.55 -29.33
C ASN A 133 8.60 -4.22 -27.98
N LEU A 134 7.65 -3.69 -27.21
CA LEU A 134 7.36 -4.26 -25.89
C LEU A 134 6.23 -5.28 -25.99
N LYS A 135 6.40 -6.40 -25.31
CA LYS A 135 5.44 -7.51 -25.25
C LYS A 135 5.24 -7.98 -23.82
N ILE A 136 4.27 -8.88 -23.66
CA ILE A 136 3.99 -9.56 -22.39
C ILE A 136 4.37 -11.03 -22.54
N ALA A 137 5.15 -11.54 -21.61
CA ALA A 137 5.45 -12.95 -21.45
C ALA A 137 4.77 -13.47 -20.17
N GLN A 138 3.92 -14.48 -20.29
CA GLN A 138 3.18 -15.05 -19.16
C GLN A 138 3.69 -16.45 -18.85
N VAL A 139 3.96 -16.73 -17.58
CA VAL A 139 4.41 -18.06 -17.13
C VAL A 139 3.27 -19.08 -17.27
N ILE A 140 3.53 -20.17 -18.00
CA ILE A 140 2.59 -21.29 -18.18
C ILE A 140 3.09 -22.59 -17.54
N SER A 141 4.39 -22.73 -17.31
CA SER A 141 4.98 -23.83 -16.54
C SER A 141 6.38 -23.45 -16.05
N PHE A 142 6.85 -24.11 -15.00
CA PHE A 142 8.19 -23.88 -14.46
C PHE A 142 8.66 -25.09 -13.66
N ASP A 143 9.98 -25.26 -13.58
CA ASP A 143 10.65 -26.24 -12.74
C ASP A 143 11.89 -25.62 -12.06
N ALA A 144 12.77 -26.45 -11.50
CA ALA A 144 13.98 -25.99 -10.82
C ALA A 144 14.97 -25.25 -11.74
N GLN A 145 15.01 -25.59 -13.03
CA GLN A 145 16.00 -25.12 -14.00
C GLN A 145 15.42 -24.18 -15.06
N PHE A 146 14.15 -24.36 -15.43
CA PHE A 146 13.52 -23.68 -16.56
C PHE A 146 12.18 -23.01 -16.19
N THR A 147 11.81 -22.01 -16.97
CA THR A 147 10.47 -21.40 -16.95
C THR A 147 9.99 -21.23 -18.38
N THR A 148 8.76 -21.68 -18.63
CA THR A 148 8.12 -21.62 -19.95
C THR A 148 7.12 -20.48 -19.96
N PHE A 149 7.22 -19.65 -20.99
CA PHE A 149 6.41 -18.47 -21.21
C PHE A 149 5.57 -18.61 -22.46
N GLN A 150 4.35 -18.09 -22.41
CA GLN A 150 3.57 -17.76 -23.59
C GLN A 150 3.70 -16.25 -23.84
N VAL A 151 4.03 -15.85 -25.07
CA VAL A 151 4.26 -14.44 -25.41
C VAL A 151 3.05 -13.85 -26.12
N SER A 152 2.72 -12.59 -25.84
CA SER A 152 1.61 -11.89 -26.47
C SER A 152 1.82 -11.74 -27.99
N ASN A 153 0.74 -11.93 -28.76
CA ASN A 153 0.71 -11.58 -30.19
C ASN A 153 0.68 -10.05 -30.39
N TYR A 154 0.28 -9.31 -29.36
CA TYR A 154 0.21 -7.86 -29.37
C TYR A 154 1.48 -7.24 -28.79
N SER A 155 1.90 -6.14 -29.40
CA SER A 155 3.05 -5.36 -28.99
C SER A 155 2.66 -3.91 -28.70
N TYR A 156 3.40 -3.23 -27.84
CA TYR A 156 3.08 -1.88 -27.38
C TYR A 156 4.33 -1.00 -27.27
N LYS A 157 4.10 0.30 -27.07
CA LYS A 157 5.15 1.31 -26.87
C LYS A 157 5.23 1.69 -25.40
N ARG A 158 6.45 1.95 -24.89
CA ARG A 158 6.66 2.51 -23.55
C ARG A 158 6.14 3.96 -23.50
N ASN A 159 4.98 4.17 -22.90
CA ASN A 159 4.54 5.48 -22.41
C ASN A 159 4.60 5.47 -20.86
N ASN A 160 4.65 6.63 -20.21
CA ASN A 160 4.69 6.76 -18.74
C ASN A 160 3.52 6.09 -17.98
N SER A 161 2.57 5.48 -18.71
CA SER A 161 1.34 4.86 -18.24
C SER A 161 1.16 3.43 -18.75
N VAL A 162 2.23 2.70 -19.14
CA VAL A 162 2.09 1.32 -19.69
C VAL A 162 1.48 0.34 -18.70
N THR A 163 1.75 0.50 -17.40
CA THR A 163 1.07 -0.28 -16.35
C THR A 163 -0.45 -0.02 -16.32
N LEU A 164 -0.90 1.12 -16.87
CA LEU A 164 -2.30 1.50 -17.10
C LEU A 164 -2.84 1.06 -18.48
N ALA A 165 -1.97 0.64 -19.40
CA ALA A 165 -2.26 0.39 -20.82
C ALA A 165 -2.18 -1.09 -21.23
N MET A 166 -1.86 -2.01 -20.30
CA MET A 166 -2.36 -3.37 -20.41
C MET A 166 -3.88 -3.28 -20.26
N ARG A 167 -4.60 -3.00 -21.34
CA ARG A 167 -6.06 -3.07 -21.33
C ARG A 167 -6.39 -4.50 -20.94
N THR A 168 -6.79 -4.70 -19.69
CA THR A 168 -7.12 -6.00 -19.12
C THR A 168 -8.17 -6.73 -19.96
N SER A 169 -9.01 -5.95 -20.65
CA SER A 169 -9.98 -6.40 -21.66
C SER A 169 -9.38 -7.03 -22.92
N GLN A 170 -8.09 -6.84 -23.21
CA GLN A 170 -7.39 -7.49 -24.31
C GLN A 170 -6.80 -8.84 -23.89
N LEU A 171 -6.37 -9.01 -22.63
CA LEU A 171 -5.83 -10.29 -22.13
C LEU A 171 -6.84 -11.44 -22.23
N VAL A 172 -8.14 -11.12 -22.23
CA VAL A 172 -9.25 -12.08 -22.36
C VAL A 172 -9.66 -12.34 -23.82
N GLN A 173 -9.03 -11.67 -24.80
CA GLN A 173 -9.33 -11.93 -26.21
C GLN A 173 -8.74 -13.28 -26.63
N ASN A 174 -9.55 -14.07 -27.33
CA ASN A 174 -9.05 -15.27 -28.00
C ASN A 174 -7.86 -14.87 -28.90
N ASN A 175 -6.72 -15.53 -28.73
CA ASN A 175 -5.44 -15.25 -29.41
C ASN A 175 -4.64 -14.04 -28.88
N TYR A 176 -4.89 -13.54 -27.66
CA TYR A 176 -3.99 -12.54 -27.08
C TYR A 176 -2.55 -13.06 -26.94
N PHE A 177 -2.43 -14.30 -26.47
CA PHE A 177 -1.16 -14.99 -26.39
C PHE A 177 -0.96 -15.91 -27.61
N SER A 178 0.29 -15.97 -28.09
CA SER A 178 0.72 -16.87 -29.16
C SER A 178 0.55 -18.33 -28.73
N THR A 179 0.21 -19.23 -29.65
CA THR A 179 0.28 -20.68 -29.37
C THR A 179 1.71 -21.16 -29.13
N ASN A 180 2.70 -20.38 -29.57
CA ASN A 180 4.10 -20.68 -29.36
C ASN A 180 4.53 -20.31 -27.94
N SER A 181 5.36 -21.16 -27.36
CA SER A 181 5.96 -20.92 -26.06
C SER A 181 7.48 -20.82 -26.17
N ILE A 182 8.08 -20.16 -25.20
CA ILE A 182 9.52 -19.99 -25.07
C ILE A 182 9.93 -20.50 -23.70
N THR A 183 10.88 -21.43 -23.67
CA THR A 183 11.44 -21.96 -22.43
C THR A 183 12.81 -21.36 -22.20
N LEU A 184 12.99 -20.70 -21.06
CA LEU A 184 14.26 -20.05 -20.69
C LEU A 184 14.83 -20.65 -19.40
N PRO A 185 16.15 -20.85 -19.31
CA PRO A 185 16.85 -21.13 -18.07
C PRO A 185 16.63 -20.03 -17.02
N ARG A 186 16.51 -20.40 -15.74
CA ARG A 186 16.27 -19.42 -14.66
C ARG A 186 17.39 -18.41 -14.46
N ASN A 187 18.64 -18.80 -14.70
CA ASN A 187 19.79 -17.89 -14.67
C ASN A 187 19.74 -16.86 -15.81
N GLU A 188 19.27 -17.26 -16.98
CA GLU A 188 19.07 -16.36 -18.13
C GLU A 188 17.96 -15.35 -17.85
N ILE A 189 16.83 -15.75 -17.27
CA ILE A 189 15.75 -14.83 -16.88
C ILE A 189 16.28 -13.75 -15.93
N LYS A 190 17.11 -14.12 -14.95
CA LYS A 190 17.74 -13.18 -14.03
C LYS A 190 18.69 -12.21 -14.75
N ARG A 191 19.47 -12.71 -15.72
CA ARG A 191 20.33 -11.85 -16.57
C ARG A 191 19.48 -10.87 -17.38
N LEU A 192 18.43 -11.34 -18.04
CA LEU A 192 17.53 -10.51 -18.84
C LEU A 192 16.84 -9.42 -18.00
N TYR A 193 16.52 -9.69 -16.74
CA TYR A 193 16.02 -8.67 -15.82
C TYR A 193 17.09 -7.62 -15.48
N ASN A 194 18.30 -8.05 -15.15
CA ASN A 194 19.41 -7.14 -14.84
C ASN A 194 19.80 -6.27 -16.05
N ASP A 195 19.67 -6.80 -17.27
CA ASP A 195 19.94 -6.11 -18.53
C ASP A 195 18.76 -5.22 -18.99
N GLU A 196 17.70 -5.09 -18.19
CA GLU A 196 16.46 -4.38 -18.47
C GLU A 196 15.71 -4.86 -19.73
N VAL A 197 16.02 -6.06 -20.22
CA VAL A 197 15.24 -6.75 -21.26
C VAL A 197 13.88 -7.11 -20.70
N ILE A 198 13.86 -7.67 -19.49
CA ILE A 198 12.68 -7.78 -18.65
C ILE A 198 12.69 -6.56 -17.75
N TYR A 199 11.86 -5.56 -18.04
CA TYR A 199 11.92 -4.28 -17.32
C TYR A 199 10.90 -4.18 -16.18
N ASP A 200 9.95 -5.12 -16.09
CA ASP A 200 9.04 -5.24 -14.96
C ASP A 200 8.49 -6.66 -14.84
N VAL A 201 8.11 -7.05 -13.62
CA VAL A 201 7.52 -8.36 -13.31
C VAL A 201 6.34 -8.16 -12.37
N LEU A 202 5.20 -8.70 -12.75
CA LEU A 202 3.93 -8.57 -12.04
C LEU A 202 3.40 -9.96 -11.72
N ARG A 203 3.06 -10.17 -10.45
CA ARG A 203 2.21 -11.29 -10.06
C ARG A 203 0.77 -10.82 -10.03
N PRO A 204 -0.13 -11.33 -10.88
CA PRO A 204 -1.53 -11.00 -10.76
C PRO A 204 -2.05 -11.55 -9.43
N TYR A 205 -2.30 -10.66 -8.47
CA TYR A 205 -3.21 -10.96 -7.38
C TYR A 205 -4.61 -11.04 -7.97
N ALA A 206 -5.50 -11.86 -7.41
CA ALA A 206 -6.83 -12.17 -7.95
C ALA A 206 -7.73 -10.98 -8.37
N ASN A 207 -7.33 -9.72 -8.17
CA ASN A 207 -8.12 -8.52 -8.46
C ASN A 207 -7.37 -7.29 -9.00
N SER A 208 -6.14 -7.36 -9.53
CA SER A 208 -5.49 -6.12 -10.03
C SER A 208 -4.67 -6.28 -11.31
N LEU A 209 -5.27 -5.82 -12.40
CA LEU A 209 -4.57 -5.24 -13.54
C LEU A 209 -5.36 -3.97 -13.92
N TYR A 210 -4.83 -2.81 -13.53
CA TYR A 210 -5.43 -1.49 -13.72
C TYR A 210 -5.59 -1.18 -15.22
N GLY A 211 -6.83 -1.04 -15.70
CA GLY A 211 -7.08 -0.66 -17.10
C GLY A 211 -8.47 -0.92 -17.70
N GLY A 212 -9.40 -1.56 -16.98
CA GLY A 212 -10.85 -1.65 -17.31
C GLY A 212 -11.18 -2.66 -18.42
N PHE A 213 -11.73 -3.84 -18.17
CA PHE A 213 -12.60 -4.33 -17.10
C PHE A 213 -12.10 -5.69 -16.64
N VAL A 214 -12.03 -5.91 -15.33
CA VAL A 214 -12.13 -7.26 -14.76
C VAL A 214 -13.62 -7.55 -14.72
N MET A 215 -14.10 -8.52 -15.50
CA MET A 215 -15.39 -9.11 -15.15
C MET A 215 -15.15 -9.81 -13.82
N PHE A 216 -15.70 -9.25 -12.74
CA PHE A 216 -15.99 -10.07 -11.58
C PHE A 216 -16.80 -11.26 -12.12
N PRO A 217 -16.46 -12.53 -11.82
CA PRO A 217 -17.51 -13.55 -11.88
C PRO A 217 -18.69 -12.92 -11.14
N PRO A 218 -19.90 -12.86 -11.74
CA PRO A 218 -21.02 -12.12 -11.17
C PRO A 218 -21.03 -12.48 -9.70
N LYS A 219 -20.86 -11.48 -8.81
CA LYS A 219 -20.76 -11.71 -7.36
C LYS A 219 -21.78 -12.79 -7.10
N PRO A 220 -21.41 -14.01 -6.70
CA PRO A 220 -22.41 -15.05 -6.52
C PRO A 220 -23.41 -14.38 -5.60
N LYS A 221 -24.67 -14.33 -6.06
CA LYS A 221 -25.74 -13.64 -5.32
C LYS A 221 -25.45 -13.97 -3.87
N PRO A 222 -25.20 -12.95 -3.01
CA PRO A 222 -24.75 -13.24 -1.66
C PRO A 222 -25.67 -14.33 -1.17
N LEU A 223 -25.09 -15.45 -0.70
CA LEU A 223 -25.88 -16.65 -0.41
C LEU A 223 -27.09 -16.27 0.47
N TYR A 224 -26.98 -15.16 1.21
CA TYR A 224 -28.02 -14.56 2.02
C TYR A 224 -28.08 -13.02 1.90
N LYS A 225 -29.30 -12.44 1.99
CA LYS A 225 -29.54 -10.99 2.09
C LYS A 225 -29.43 -10.53 3.55
N GLY A 226 -28.60 -9.52 3.83
CA GLY A 226 -28.60 -8.74 5.08
C GLY A 226 -27.32 -8.80 5.95
N LEU A 227 -27.22 -7.79 6.85
CA LEU A 227 -26.27 -7.53 7.95
C LEU A 227 -24.75 -7.40 7.65
N LYS A 228 -24.07 -6.63 8.52
CA LYS A 228 -22.68 -6.16 8.46
C LYS A 228 -21.70 -7.31 8.18
N LEU A 229 -21.04 -7.24 7.04
CA LEU A 229 -20.10 -8.27 6.62
C LEU A 229 -18.78 -8.15 7.40
N ASP A 230 -18.44 -9.19 8.14
CA ASP A 230 -17.14 -9.31 8.79
C ASP A 230 -16.03 -9.48 7.74
N LYS A 231 -14.95 -8.70 7.87
CA LYS A 231 -13.85 -8.66 6.88
C LYS A 231 -13.15 -10.01 6.78
N ASN A 232 -12.93 -10.69 7.90
CA ASN A 232 -12.24 -11.98 7.92
C ASN A 232 -13.12 -13.07 7.31
N ASN A 233 -14.44 -13.02 7.55
CA ASN A 233 -15.38 -13.92 6.91
C ASN A 233 -15.41 -13.74 5.39
N GLN A 234 -15.40 -12.49 4.92
CA GLN A 234 -15.29 -12.22 3.47
C GLN A 234 -13.99 -12.76 2.89
N GLN A 235 -12.87 -12.55 3.58
CA GLN A 235 -11.57 -13.05 3.13
C GLN A 235 -11.53 -14.58 3.09
N GLY A 236 -12.10 -15.26 4.09
CA GLY A 236 -12.22 -16.70 4.10
C GLY A 236 -13.06 -17.24 2.94
N ILE A 237 -14.18 -16.58 2.60
CA ILE A 237 -14.99 -16.94 1.42
C ILE A 237 -14.19 -16.82 0.12
N ILE A 238 -13.31 -15.82 0.01
CA ILE A 238 -12.45 -15.64 -1.16
C ILE A 238 -11.47 -16.82 -1.25
N TYR A 239 -10.72 -17.08 -0.18
CA TYR A 239 -9.76 -18.20 -0.15
C TYR A 239 -10.42 -19.55 -0.42
N PHE A 240 -11.60 -19.80 0.16
CA PHE A 240 -12.35 -21.04 -0.04
C PHE A 240 -12.69 -21.27 -1.52
N LYS A 241 -13.16 -20.21 -2.22
CA LYS A 241 -13.46 -20.29 -3.66
C LYS A 241 -12.23 -20.49 -4.53
N ASP A 242 -11.09 -19.98 -4.07
CA ASP A 242 -9.81 -20.12 -4.76
C ASP A 242 -9.14 -21.48 -4.47
N GLY A 243 -9.79 -22.38 -3.71
CA GLY A 243 -9.27 -23.68 -3.32
C GLY A 243 -8.17 -23.64 -2.26
N LEU A 244 -7.96 -22.47 -1.64
CA LEU A 244 -6.98 -22.22 -0.59
C LEU A 244 -7.59 -22.53 0.78
N PHE A 245 -7.85 -23.83 1.02
CA PHE A 245 -8.69 -24.25 2.14
C PHE A 245 -8.05 -24.01 3.53
N VAL A 246 -6.72 -24.04 3.65
CA VAL A 246 -6.03 -23.77 4.92
C VAL A 246 -6.18 -22.30 5.30
N GLU A 247 -5.95 -21.40 4.34
CA GLU A 247 -6.10 -19.95 4.53
C GLU A 247 -7.56 -19.54 4.75
N ALA A 248 -8.49 -20.25 4.09
CA ALA A 248 -9.92 -20.11 4.33
C ALA A 248 -10.29 -20.48 5.77
N PHE A 249 -9.79 -21.61 6.26
CA PHE A 249 -10.00 -22.07 7.62
C PHE A 249 -9.54 -21.04 8.64
N ASP A 250 -8.31 -20.53 8.50
CA ASP A 250 -7.75 -19.53 9.42
C ASP A 250 -8.56 -18.23 9.42
N SER A 251 -9.00 -17.79 8.23
CA SER A 251 -9.81 -16.59 8.09
C SER A 251 -11.21 -16.76 8.71
N PHE A 252 -11.84 -17.93 8.54
CA PHE A 252 -13.11 -18.25 9.17
C PHE A 252 -12.97 -18.37 10.69
N LYS A 253 -11.86 -18.91 11.18
CA LYS A 253 -11.56 -18.97 12.61
C LYS A 253 -11.50 -17.58 13.22
N LEU A 254 -10.75 -16.66 12.62
CA LEU A 254 -10.68 -15.27 13.08
C LEU A 254 -12.06 -14.59 13.08
N ALA A 255 -12.88 -14.84 12.06
CA ALA A 255 -14.23 -14.31 11.99
C ALA A 255 -15.15 -14.89 13.08
N ALA A 256 -15.06 -16.21 13.31
CA ALA A 256 -15.87 -16.91 14.29
C ALA A 256 -15.55 -16.46 15.72
N GLU A 257 -14.26 -16.28 16.03
CA GLU A 257 -13.74 -15.78 17.30
C GLU A 257 -14.13 -14.31 17.53
N ALA A 258 -14.18 -13.50 16.46
CA ALA A 258 -14.72 -12.13 16.50
C ALA A 258 -16.25 -12.07 16.65
N GLY A 259 -16.93 -13.22 16.76
CA GLY A 259 -18.36 -13.31 16.99
C GLY A 259 -19.21 -13.26 15.72
N SER A 260 -18.63 -13.33 14.52
CA SER A 260 -19.40 -13.34 13.28
C SER A 260 -20.24 -14.62 13.17
N GLN A 261 -21.57 -14.50 13.20
CA GLN A 261 -22.47 -15.66 13.01
C GLN A 261 -22.23 -16.40 11.68
N TRP A 262 -21.74 -15.71 10.65
CA TRP A 262 -21.38 -16.32 9.37
C TRP A 262 -19.99 -16.96 9.40
N GLY A 263 -19.04 -16.36 10.11
CA GLY A 263 -17.74 -16.98 10.36
C GLY A 263 -17.87 -18.28 11.14
N GLN A 264 -18.73 -18.29 12.16
CA GLN A 264 -19.05 -19.48 12.95
C GLN A 264 -19.70 -20.58 12.09
N LEU A 265 -20.66 -20.22 11.23
CA LEU A 265 -21.25 -21.17 10.27
C LEU A 265 -20.20 -21.77 9.32
N ASN A 266 -19.38 -20.93 8.70
CA ASN A 266 -18.39 -21.38 7.72
C ASN A 266 -17.30 -22.24 8.38
N LEU A 267 -16.83 -21.85 9.57
CA LEU A 267 -15.88 -22.65 10.33
C LEU A 267 -16.47 -24.02 10.71
N ALA A 268 -17.76 -24.07 11.07
CA ALA A 268 -18.44 -25.33 11.35
C ALA A 268 -18.48 -26.24 10.12
N GLN A 269 -18.73 -25.69 8.94
CA GLN A 269 -18.70 -26.44 7.68
C GLN A 269 -17.30 -26.97 7.35
N MET A 270 -16.25 -26.17 7.54
CA MET A 270 -14.86 -26.63 7.35
C MET A 270 -14.54 -27.85 8.22
N TYR A 271 -14.96 -27.83 9.49
CA TYR A 271 -14.82 -28.99 10.38
C TYR A 271 -15.70 -30.17 9.97
N ARG A 272 -16.91 -29.92 9.46
CA ARG A 272 -17.82 -30.99 9.03
C ARG A 272 -17.28 -31.72 7.79
N ASP A 273 -16.71 -30.98 6.85
CA ASP A 273 -16.31 -31.51 5.53
C ASP A 273 -14.83 -31.90 5.48
N GLY A 274 -14.02 -31.42 6.43
CA GLY A 274 -12.59 -31.70 6.46
C GLY A 274 -11.80 -30.96 5.37
N GLU A 275 -12.28 -29.79 4.95
CA GLU A 275 -11.61 -28.96 3.95
C GLU A 275 -10.53 -28.13 4.62
N GLY A 276 -9.27 -28.26 4.18
CA GLY A 276 -8.13 -27.51 4.74
C GLY A 276 -7.74 -27.91 6.18
N ILE A 277 -8.51 -28.78 6.83
CA ILE A 277 -8.25 -29.33 8.16
C ILE A 277 -8.84 -30.74 8.29
N ALA A 278 -8.40 -31.51 9.28
CA ALA A 278 -9.03 -32.78 9.59
C ALA A 278 -10.51 -32.61 9.99
N GLN A 279 -11.36 -33.49 9.46
CA GLN A 279 -12.77 -33.55 9.80
C GLN A 279 -12.98 -33.74 11.31
N ASN A 280 -13.88 -32.94 11.89
CA ASN A 280 -14.22 -33.00 13.31
C ASN A 280 -15.67 -32.55 13.56
N HIS A 281 -16.60 -33.50 13.58
CA HIS A 281 -18.02 -33.22 13.80
C HIS A 281 -18.33 -32.60 15.16
N GLN A 282 -17.56 -32.90 16.21
CA GLN A 282 -17.78 -32.29 17.53
C GLN A 282 -17.51 -30.77 17.48
N GLN A 283 -16.45 -30.36 16.80
CA GLN A 283 -16.15 -28.94 16.58
C GLN A 283 -17.18 -28.28 15.65
N ALA A 284 -17.63 -28.99 14.60
CA ALA A 284 -18.70 -28.49 13.75
C ALA A 284 -19.98 -28.18 14.55
N ILE A 285 -20.45 -29.13 15.37
CA ILE A 285 -21.63 -28.96 16.23
C ILE A 285 -21.46 -27.78 17.19
N TYR A 286 -20.29 -27.63 17.80
CA TYR A 286 -19.98 -26.51 18.69
C TYR A 286 -20.17 -25.17 17.99
N TRP A 287 -19.58 -24.99 16.80
CA TRP A 287 -19.65 -23.72 16.07
C TRP A 287 -21.03 -23.47 15.45
N TYR A 288 -21.75 -24.51 14.99
CA TYR A 288 -23.13 -24.36 14.57
C TYR A 288 -24.01 -23.85 15.71
N LYS A 289 -23.90 -24.40 16.93
CA LYS A 289 -24.68 -23.94 18.09
C LYS A 289 -24.45 -22.46 18.39
N ARG A 290 -23.20 -21.98 18.34
CA ARG A 290 -22.88 -20.55 18.54
C ARG A 290 -23.50 -19.65 17.46
N ALA A 291 -23.53 -20.11 16.22
CA ALA A 291 -24.21 -19.38 15.14
C ALA A 291 -25.74 -19.36 15.35
N ILE A 292 -26.33 -20.46 15.83
CA ILE A 292 -27.77 -20.56 16.16
C ILE A 292 -28.16 -19.62 17.29
N GLU A 293 -27.34 -19.45 18.33
CA GLU A 293 -27.56 -18.48 19.41
C GLU A 293 -27.69 -17.04 18.88
N GLN A 294 -27.02 -16.75 17.76
CA GLN A 294 -27.12 -15.47 17.04
C GLN A 294 -28.26 -15.42 16.01
N LYS A 295 -29.17 -16.39 16.05
CA LYS A 295 -30.33 -16.55 15.17
C LYS A 295 -29.96 -16.86 13.71
N ASN A 296 -28.81 -17.50 13.49
CA ASN A 296 -28.45 -18.01 12.16
C ASN A 296 -29.27 -19.27 11.82
N THR A 297 -30.36 -19.08 11.07
CA THR A 297 -31.25 -20.17 10.65
C THR A 297 -30.58 -21.18 9.73
N LYS A 298 -29.55 -20.77 8.98
CA LYS A 298 -28.78 -21.69 8.14
C LYS A 298 -27.96 -22.64 9.00
N ALA A 299 -27.35 -22.16 10.09
CA ALA A 299 -26.64 -23.01 11.03
C ALA A 299 -27.55 -24.03 11.70
N GLN A 300 -28.80 -23.64 12.00
CA GLN A 300 -29.80 -24.58 12.51
C GLN A 300 -30.08 -25.70 11.52
N PHE A 301 -30.39 -25.35 10.27
CA PHE A 301 -30.65 -26.33 9.22
C PHE A 301 -29.46 -27.28 8.98
N GLU A 302 -28.23 -26.75 8.95
CA GLU A 302 -27.02 -27.57 8.75
C GLU A 302 -26.68 -28.45 9.97
N LEU A 303 -27.05 -28.04 11.19
CA LEU A 303 -26.90 -28.87 12.38
C LEU A 303 -27.94 -30.00 12.41
N GLU A 304 -29.18 -29.70 12.03
CA GLU A 304 -30.27 -30.68 11.92
C GLU A 304 -29.97 -31.75 10.87
N SER A 305 -29.22 -31.43 9.81
CA SER A 305 -28.80 -32.42 8.80
C SER A 305 -27.56 -33.24 9.19
N LEU A 306 -26.85 -32.86 10.26
CA LEU A 306 -25.65 -33.53 10.75
C LEU A 306 -25.94 -34.60 11.82
N CYS A 307 -27.11 -34.50 12.48
CA CYS A 307 -27.58 -35.38 13.55
C CYS A 307 -28.60 -36.40 13.02
#